data_AF-A0A834EZP9-F1
#
_entry.id   AF-A0A834EZP9-F1
#
_cell.length_a   1.000
_cell.length_b   1.000
_cell.length_c   1.000
_cell.angle_alpha   90.00
_cell.angle_beta   90.00
_cell.angle_gamma   90.00
#
_symmetry.space_group_name_H-M   'P 1'
#
loop_
_entity.id
_entity.type
_entity.pdbx_description
1 polymer ?
#
loop_
_entity_poly.entity_id
_entity_poly.type
_entity_poly.pdbx_seq_one_letter_code
_entity_poly.pdbx_strand_id
1 'polypeptide(L)'
;MWKQSMWTSTISSHLATKHLKEGGLLTLAGAKAALDGTPGMIGYGMAKGAVHQLCQSLAGKNSGMPPRSAAIAVLPVTLDTPMNRKSMPEADFSSWTPLEFLVE
;
A
#
# COMPACT_ATOMS: atom_id res chain seq x y z
N MET A 1 -2.42 2.83 13.09
CA MET A 1 -2.82 2.78 11.66
C MET A 1 -2.39 4.03 10.89
N TRP A 2 -2.89 5.24 11.23
CA TRP A 2 -2.52 6.46 10.49
C TRP A 2 -1.01 6.71 10.41
N LYS A 3 -0.30 6.71 11.55
CA LYS A 3 1.17 6.91 11.58
C LYS A 3 1.94 5.86 10.75
N GLN A 4 1.44 4.62 10.68
CA GLN A 4 2.15 3.52 10.01
C GLN A 4 1.87 3.43 8.52
N SER A 5 0.76 3.99 8.03
CA SER A 5 0.40 3.96 6.60
C SER A 5 0.41 5.36 5.97
N MET A 6 -0.23 6.35 6.60
CA MET A 6 -0.31 7.69 6.02
C MET A 6 0.98 8.46 6.15
N TRP A 7 1.60 8.53 7.34
CA TRP A 7 2.85 9.30 7.48
C TRP A 7 3.97 8.74 6.60
N THR A 8 4.13 7.42 6.60
CA THR A 8 5.11 6.73 5.76
C THR A 8 4.83 6.98 4.28
N SER A 9 3.58 6.81 3.81
CA SER A 9 3.25 7.05 2.40
C SER A 9 3.45 8.51 1.98
N THR A 10 3.07 9.48 2.82
CA THR A 10 3.30 10.91 2.55
C THR A 10 4.79 11.23 2.45
N ILE A 11 5.60 10.75 3.40
CA ILE A 11 7.05 10.97 3.39
C ILE A 11 7.69 10.31 2.15
N SER A 12 7.35 9.06 1.86
CA SER A 12 7.85 8.33 0.68
C SER A 12 7.47 9.04 -0.62
N SER A 13 6.26 9.59 -0.71
CA SER A 13 5.80 10.33 -1.89
C SER A 13 6.61 11.61 -2.09
N HIS A 14 6.88 12.36 -1.02
CA HIS A 14 7.75 13.54 -1.07
C HIS A 14 9.21 13.20 -1.41
N LEU A 15 9.72 12.07 -0.90
CA LEU A 15 11.05 11.60 -1.27
C LEU A 15 11.10 11.20 -2.75
N ALA A 16 10.03 10.62 -3.29
CA ALA A 16 9.96 10.25 -4.70
C ALA A 16 10.07 11.47 -5.62
N THR A 17 9.42 12.59 -5.30
CA THR A 17 9.54 13.82 -6.11
C THR A 17 10.96 14.40 -6.13
N LYS A 18 11.78 14.09 -5.11
CA LYS A 18 13.14 14.61 -4.96
C LYS A 18 14.24 13.67 -5.44
N HIS A 19 14.02 12.36 -5.33
CA HIS A 19 15.08 11.36 -5.43
C HIS A 19 14.76 10.21 -6.38
N LEU A 20 13.51 10.07 -6.82
CA LEU A 20 13.17 9.03 -7.80
C LEU A 20 13.71 9.45 -9.18
N LYS A 21 14.31 8.49 -9.90
CA LYS A 21 14.79 8.72 -11.26
C LYS A 21 13.60 8.87 -12.22
N GLU A 22 13.84 9.52 -13.35
CA GLU A 22 12.93 9.45 -14.49
C GLU A 22 12.70 7.98 -14.87
N GLY A 23 11.44 7.59 -15.13
CA GLY A 23 11.10 6.18 -15.35
C GLY A 23 11.05 5.30 -14.08
N GLY A 24 11.27 5.87 -12.89
CA GLY A 24 11.30 5.11 -11.64
C GLY A 24 9.92 4.67 -11.14
N LEU A 25 9.93 3.82 -10.11
CA LEU A 25 8.74 3.25 -9.50
C LEU A 25 8.65 3.61 -8.01
N LEU A 26 7.48 4.08 -7.59
CA LEU A 26 7.08 4.19 -6.19
C LEU A 26 5.95 3.19 -5.91
N THR A 27 6.17 2.24 -5.02
CA THR A 27 5.13 1.32 -4.55
C THR A 27 4.57 1.76 -3.19
N LEU A 28 3.24 1.75 -3.06
CA LEU A 28 2.54 2.07 -1.81
C LEU A 28 1.76 0.84 -1.30
N ALA A 29 1.62 0.71 0.01
CA ALA A 29 0.94 -0.43 0.63
C ALA A 29 -0.53 -0.09 0.94
N GLY A 30 -1.43 -0.48 0.04
CA GLY A 30 -2.88 -0.40 0.21
C GLY A 30 -3.46 -1.62 0.95
N ALA A 31 -4.76 -1.84 0.75
CA ALA A 31 -5.47 -3.06 1.16
C ALA A 31 -6.71 -3.27 0.29
N LYS A 32 -7.01 -4.51 -0.09
CA LYS A 32 -8.25 -4.81 -0.85
C LYS A 32 -9.50 -4.42 -0.05
N ALA A 33 -9.52 -4.68 1.25
CA ALA A 33 -10.70 -4.44 2.09
C ALA A 33 -11.10 -2.96 2.18
N ALA A 34 -10.17 -2.02 1.97
CA ALA A 34 -10.43 -0.59 2.03
C ALA A 34 -11.00 0.00 0.73
N LEU A 35 -11.32 -0.86 -0.26
CA LEU A 35 -12.13 -0.48 -1.42
C LEU A 35 -13.61 -0.30 -1.05
N ASP A 36 -14.04 -0.92 0.06
CA ASP A 36 -15.40 -0.89 0.57
C ASP A 36 -15.43 -0.38 2.02
N GLY A 37 -16.62 -0.30 2.61
CA GLY A 37 -16.80 0.05 4.02
C GLY A 37 -16.16 -0.98 4.96
N THR A 38 -15.38 -0.51 5.94
CA THR A 38 -14.67 -1.37 6.90
C THR A 38 -15.17 -1.19 8.34
N PRO A 39 -16.42 -1.56 8.68
CA PRO A 39 -17.03 -1.27 9.98
C PRO A 39 -16.26 -1.86 11.17
N GLY A 40 -15.67 -3.05 11.02
CA GLY A 40 -14.88 -3.70 12.08
C GLY A 40 -13.44 -3.19 12.24
N MET A 41 -12.98 -2.30 11.36
CA MET A 41 -11.59 -1.83 11.33
C MET A 41 -11.45 -0.41 10.78
N ILE A 42 -12.31 0.50 11.26
CA ILE A 42 -12.46 1.88 10.75
C ILE A 42 -11.10 2.58 10.55
N GLY A 43 -10.24 2.59 11.57
CA GLY A 43 -8.94 3.26 11.49
C GLY A 43 -7.97 2.63 10.48
N TYR A 44 -8.09 1.33 10.20
CA TYR A 44 -7.33 0.65 9.15
C TYR A 44 -7.86 1.03 7.76
N GLY A 45 -9.19 0.91 7.55
CA GLY A 45 -9.82 1.23 6.28
C GLY A 45 -9.60 2.68 5.87
N MET A 46 -9.80 3.63 6.80
CA MET A 46 -9.49 5.06 6.55
C MET A 46 -8.03 5.27 6.11
N ALA A 47 -7.08 4.65 6.83
CA ALA A 47 -5.66 4.83 6.53
C ALA A 47 -5.28 4.25 5.16
N LYS A 48 -5.83 3.08 4.79
CA LYS A 48 -5.55 2.45 3.49
C LYS A 48 -6.30 3.12 2.33
N GLY A 49 -7.54 3.56 2.55
CA GLY A 49 -8.30 4.37 1.61
C GLY A 49 -7.60 5.69 1.26
N ALA A 50 -7.02 6.36 2.26
CA ALA A 50 -6.23 7.57 2.03
C ALA A 50 -4.95 7.29 1.23
N VAL A 51 -4.29 6.13 1.41
CA VAL A 51 -3.16 5.70 0.56
C VAL A 51 -3.60 5.46 -0.88
N HIS A 52 -4.79 4.88 -1.11
CA HIS A 52 -5.33 4.70 -2.46
C HIS A 52 -5.57 6.04 -3.15
N GLN A 53 -6.20 6.98 -2.44
CA GLN A 53 -6.45 8.33 -2.97
C GLN A 53 -5.13 9.07 -3.29
N LEU A 54 -4.11 8.92 -2.44
CA LEU A 54 -2.78 9.46 -2.68
C LEU A 54 -2.16 8.88 -3.97
N CYS A 55 -2.25 7.57 -4.18
CA CYS A 55 -1.76 6.93 -5.40
C CYS A 55 -2.37 7.54 -6.66
N GLN A 56 -3.68 7.79 -6.66
CA GLN A 56 -4.36 8.45 -7.78
C GLN A 56 -3.89 9.89 -7.98
N SER A 57 -3.67 10.63 -6.89
CA SER A 57 -3.17 12.00 -6.93
C SER A 57 -1.75 12.08 -7.53
N LEU A 58 -0.88 11.11 -7.21
CA LEU A 58 0.49 11.05 -7.73
C LEU A 58 0.55 10.77 -9.23
N ALA A 59 -0.43 10.04 -9.78
CA ALA A 59 -0.56 9.82 -11.22
C ALA A 59 -1.11 11.05 -11.99
N GLY A 60 -1.63 12.06 -11.27
CA GLY A 60 -2.18 13.27 -11.85
C GLY A 60 -1.13 14.19 -12.48
N LYS A 61 -1.58 15.05 -13.40
CA LYS A 61 -0.73 16.08 -14.01
C LYS A 61 -0.18 17.03 -12.94
N ASN A 62 1.10 17.38 -13.06
CA ASN A 62 1.80 18.29 -12.13
C ASN A 62 1.84 17.80 -10.67
N SER A 63 1.77 16.49 -10.42
CA SER A 63 1.87 15.92 -9.06
C SER A 63 3.25 16.11 -8.41
N GLY A 64 4.27 16.44 -9.21
CA GLY A 64 5.67 16.49 -8.79
C GLY A 64 6.42 15.17 -9.01
N MET A 65 5.74 14.11 -9.45
CA MET A 65 6.42 12.87 -9.84
C MET A 65 7.34 13.09 -11.06
N PRO A 66 8.52 12.45 -11.12
CA PRO A 66 9.40 12.53 -12.28
C PRO A 66 8.73 12.08 -13.57
N PRO A 67 9.16 12.56 -14.75
CA PRO A 67 8.60 12.08 -16.01
C PRO A 67 8.74 10.56 -16.17
N ARG A 68 7.76 9.96 -16.85
CA ARG A 68 7.67 8.50 -17.11
C ARG A 68 7.71 7.60 -15.86
N SER A 69 7.63 8.16 -14.65
CA SER A 69 7.57 7.37 -13.41
C SER A 69 6.16 6.87 -13.13
N ALA A 70 6.05 5.88 -12.25
CA ALA A 70 4.78 5.31 -11.82
C ALA A 70 4.66 5.31 -10.29
N ALA A 71 3.46 5.63 -9.81
CA ALA A 71 3.03 5.33 -8.45
C ALA A 71 2.03 4.18 -8.51
N ILE A 72 2.31 3.08 -7.81
CA ILE A 72 1.48 1.87 -7.83
C ILE A 72 1.16 1.46 -6.39
N ALA A 73 -0.12 1.34 -6.05
CA ALA A 73 -0.54 0.78 -4.77
C ALA A 73 -0.80 -0.73 -4.89
N VAL A 74 -0.16 -1.53 -4.04
CA VAL A 74 -0.41 -2.97 -3.94
C VAL A 74 -1.50 -3.20 -2.88
N LEU A 75 -2.56 -3.93 -3.24
CA LEU A 75 -3.76 -4.13 -2.42
C LEU A 75 -3.92 -5.61 -2.02
N PRO A 76 -3.13 -6.12 -1.06
CA PRO A 76 -3.26 -7.51 -0.64
C PRO A 76 -4.56 -7.75 0.15
N VAL A 77 -4.91 -9.03 0.30
CA VAL A 77 -5.88 -9.52 1.28
C VAL A 77 -5.15 -9.90 2.56
N THR A 78 -4.42 -11.02 2.54
CA THR A 78 -3.62 -11.49 3.66
C THR A 78 -2.29 -11.99 3.14
N LEU A 79 -1.21 -11.44 3.71
CA LEU A 79 0.15 -11.90 3.43
C LEU A 79 0.52 -13.04 4.36
N ASP A 80 1.23 -14.02 3.84
CA ASP A 80 1.72 -15.14 4.61
C ASP A 80 2.93 -14.74 5.43
N THR A 81 2.70 -14.39 6.70
CA THR A 81 3.74 -13.96 7.64
C THR A 81 3.74 -14.83 8.89
N PRO A 82 4.88 -15.03 9.56
CA PRO A 82 4.93 -15.78 10.82
C PRO A 82 3.99 -15.22 11.89
N MET A 83 3.82 -13.90 11.95
CA MET A 83 2.90 -13.26 12.89
C MET A 83 1.44 -13.57 12.56
N ASN A 84 1.03 -13.49 11.28
CA ASN A 84 -0.33 -13.84 10.87
C ASN A 84 -0.63 -15.31 11.17
N ARG A 85 0.29 -16.23 10.87
CA ARG A 85 0.11 -17.66 11.18
C ARG A 85 -0.04 -17.90 12.68
N LYS A 86 0.72 -17.19 13.53
CA LYS A 86 0.60 -17.28 14.99
C LYS A 86 -0.74 -16.73 15.51
N SER A 87 -1.22 -15.62 14.93
CA SER A 87 -2.46 -14.96 15.35
C SER A 87 -3.73 -15.63 14.80
N MET A 88 -3.63 -16.35 13.69
CA MET A 88 -4.74 -17.04 13.02
C MET A 88 -4.33 -18.49 12.69
N PRO A 89 -4.08 -19.35 13.70
CA PRO A 89 -3.49 -20.68 13.49
C PRO A 89 -4.37 -21.65 12.71
N GLU A 90 -5.70 -21.47 12.77
CA GLU A 90 -6.69 -22.33 12.11
C GLU A 90 -7.18 -21.75 10.76
N ALA A 91 -6.55 -20.68 10.26
CA ALA A 91 -6.93 -20.11 8.96
C ALA A 91 -6.41 -20.97 7.80
N ASP A 92 -7.10 -20.88 6.65
CA ASP A 92 -6.63 -21.51 5.42
C ASP A 92 -5.45 -20.72 4.82
N PHE A 93 -4.22 -21.15 5.14
CA PHE A 93 -3.00 -20.52 4.64
C PHE A 93 -2.81 -20.65 3.12
N SER A 94 -3.51 -21.57 2.44
CA SER A 94 -3.42 -21.69 0.97
C SER A 94 -4.02 -20.48 0.25
N SER A 95 -4.87 -19.72 0.94
CA SER A 95 -5.46 -18.47 0.44
C SER A 95 -4.58 -17.24 0.66
N TRP A 96 -3.45 -17.37 1.39
CA TRP A 96 -2.58 -16.25 1.73
C TRP A 96 -1.50 -16.07 0.67
N THR A 97 -1.15 -14.82 0.38
CA THR A 97 -0.11 -14.51 -0.61
C THR A 97 1.28 -14.73 -0.01
N PRO A 98 2.12 -15.62 -0.58
CA PRO A 98 3.52 -15.78 -0.18
C PRO A 98 4.30 -14.47 -0.32
N LEU A 99 5.30 -14.25 0.53
CA LEU A 99 6.09 -13.02 0.46
C LEU A 99 6.98 -12.99 -0.79
N GLU A 100 7.43 -14.15 -1.23
CA GLU A 100 8.26 -14.33 -2.43
C GLU A 100 7.51 -13.88 -3.69
N PHE A 101 6.19 -14.09 -3.74
CA PHE A 101 5.35 -13.61 -4.85
C PHE A 101 5.30 -12.08 -4.95
N LEU A 102 5.42 -11.36 -3.82
CA LEU A 102 5.51 -9.89 -3.85
C LEU A 102 6.91 -9.38 -4.24
N VAL A 103 7.94 -10.23 -4.11
CA VAL A 103 9.33 -9.88 -4.40
C VAL A 103 9.68 -10.16 -5.86
N GLU A 104 9.15 -11.25 -6.44
CA GLU A 104 9.29 -11.62 -7.85
C GLU A 104 8.80 -10.53 -8.81
#